data_AF-A0A8T0CC73-F1
#
_entry.id   AF-A0A8T0CC73-F1
#
_cell.length_a   1.000
_cell.length_b   1.000
_cell.length_c   1.000
_cell.angle_alpha   90.00
_cell.angle_beta   90.00
_cell.angle_gamma   90.00
#
_symmetry.space_group_name_H-M   'P 1'
#
loop_
_entity.id
_entity.type
_entity.pdbx_description
1 polymer ?
#
loop_
_entity_poly.entity_id
_entity_poly.type
_entity_poly.pdbx_seq_one_letter_code
_entity_poly.pdbx_strand_id
1 'polypeptide(L)'
;MHKFYLFVSVMLIALCSFTVFAKDKGIVEEYQSIKANYVVQFKKGNYEAAYKAAIDLLHIDPTDPIAYLQLIMAARELGGDLKVIRDNFEPWVSESNLKEKELKLLADMLIESPRVESK
;
A
#
# COMPACT_ATOMS: atom_id res chain seq x y z
N MET A 1 48.28 -13.80 -0.14
CA MET A 1 47.42 -12.67 -0.60
C MET A 1 46.01 -13.11 -1.00
N HIS A 2 45.81 -14.24 -1.70
CA HIS A 2 44.48 -14.69 -2.14
C HIS A 2 43.47 -14.96 -0.99
N LYS A 3 43.93 -15.53 0.14
CA LYS A 3 43.09 -15.81 1.33
C LYS A 3 42.57 -14.55 2.04
N PHE A 4 43.30 -13.43 1.94
CA PHE A 4 42.88 -12.15 2.54
C PHE A 4 41.76 -11.49 1.73
N TYR A 5 41.85 -11.53 0.39
CA TYR A 5 40.79 -11.06 -0.50
C TYR A 5 39.48 -11.82 -0.34
N LEU A 6 39.57 -13.15 -0.18
CA LEU A 6 38.41 -14.01 0.02
C LEU A 6 37.71 -13.72 1.37
N PHE A 7 38.49 -13.41 2.41
CA PHE A 7 37.95 -13.03 3.71
C PHE A 7 37.26 -11.66 3.67
N VAL A 8 37.88 -10.66 3.01
CA VAL A 8 37.30 -9.32 2.86
C VAL A 8 36.03 -9.35 2.01
N SER A 9 35.98 -10.16 0.94
CA SER A 9 34.77 -10.27 0.11
C SER A 9 33.60 -10.91 0.87
N VAL A 10 33.85 -11.95 1.67
CA VAL A 10 32.81 -12.60 2.48
C VAL A 10 32.28 -11.65 3.56
N MET A 11 33.15 -10.87 4.22
CA MET A 11 32.72 -9.83 5.17
C MET A 11 31.87 -8.75 4.50
N LEU A 12 32.24 -8.29 3.30
CA LEU A 12 31.48 -7.28 2.57
C LEU A 12 30.09 -7.78 2.18
N ILE A 13 29.98 -9.01 1.68
CA ILE A 13 28.69 -9.62 1.34
C ILE A 13 27.81 -9.76 2.59
N ALA A 14 28.37 -10.23 3.71
CA ALA A 14 27.63 -10.37 4.96
C ALA A 14 27.13 -9.02 5.51
N LEU A 15 27.95 -7.96 5.42
CA LEU A 15 27.55 -6.59 5.81
C LEU A 15 26.44 -6.05 4.91
N CYS A 16 26.54 -6.23 3.59
CA CYS A 16 25.50 -5.83 2.65
C CYS A 16 24.17 -6.54 2.97
N SER A 17 24.19 -7.86 3.16
CA SER A 17 22.98 -8.61 3.50
C SER A 17 22.33 -8.12 4.80
N PHE A 18 23.12 -7.87 5.86
CA PHE A 18 22.58 -7.44 7.16
C PHE A 18 21.88 -6.07 7.08
N THR A 19 22.43 -5.14 6.29
CA THR A 19 21.82 -3.80 6.10
C THR A 19 20.52 -3.85 5.32
N VAL A 20 20.40 -4.76 4.35
CA VAL A 20 19.16 -4.98 3.59
C VAL A 20 18.08 -5.57 4.49
N PHE A 21 18.38 -6.61 5.26
CA PHE A 21 17.41 -7.22 6.19
C PHE A 21 16.88 -6.24 7.25
N ALA A 22 17.74 -5.37 7.80
CA ALA A 22 17.31 -4.36 8.77
C ALA A 22 16.38 -3.30 8.15
N LYS A 23 16.65 -2.89 6.90
CA LYS A 23 15.82 -1.96 6.15
C LYS A 23 14.46 -2.57 5.81
N ASP A 24 14.42 -3.81 5.35
CA ASP A 24 13.18 -4.51 5.01
C ASP A 24 12.26 -4.67 6.22
N LYS A 25 12.83 -4.99 7.40
CA LYS A 25 12.07 -5.07 8.64
C LYS A 25 11.44 -3.72 9.01
N GLY A 26 12.18 -2.62 8.86
CA GLY A 26 11.67 -1.27 9.11
C GLY A 26 10.49 -0.90 8.20
N ILE A 27 10.59 -1.21 6.91
CA ILE A 27 9.53 -0.94 5.94
C ILE A 27 8.26 -1.74 6.25
N VAL A 28 8.40 -3.01 6.65
CA VAL A 28 7.24 -3.85 7.03
C VAL A 28 6.56 -3.29 8.28
N GLU A 29 7.31 -2.89 9.29
CA GLU A 29 6.75 -2.29 10.53
C GLU A 29 6.05 -0.96 10.24
N GLU A 30 6.66 -0.10 9.40
CA GLU A 30 6.08 1.15 8.95
C GLU A 30 4.76 0.93 8.21
N TYR A 31 4.75 0.02 7.23
CA TYR A 31 3.56 -0.33 6.47
C TYR A 31 2.42 -0.81 7.39
N GLN A 32 2.70 -1.69 8.37
CA GLN A 32 1.66 -2.15 9.31
C GLN A 32 1.15 -1.01 10.20
N SER A 33 2.02 -0.10 10.61
CA SER A 33 1.65 1.08 11.41
C SER A 33 0.71 2.01 10.63
N ILE A 34 1.04 2.32 9.37
CA ILE A 34 0.20 3.14 8.49
C ILE A 34 -1.15 2.46 8.27
N LYS A 35 -1.16 1.15 8.00
CA LYS A 35 -2.37 0.36 7.81
C LYS A 35 -3.27 0.36 9.05
N ALA A 36 -2.70 0.24 10.24
CA ALA A 36 -3.45 0.34 11.48
C ALA A 36 -4.03 1.76 11.67
N ASN A 37 -3.25 2.80 11.37
CA ASN A 37 -3.72 4.18 11.43
C ASN A 37 -4.88 4.43 10.44
N TYR A 38 -4.81 3.93 9.21
CA TYR A 38 -5.91 4.01 8.23
C TYR A 38 -7.24 3.55 8.86
N VAL A 39 -7.24 2.36 9.47
CA VAL A 39 -8.46 1.78 10.06
C VAL A 39 -9.00 2.65 11.18
N VAL A 40 -8.13 3.21 12.02
CA VAL A 40 -8.52 4.11 13.11
C VAL A 40 -9.11 5.41 12.57
N GLN A 41 -8.47 6.06 11.59
CA GLN A 41 -8.94 7.32 11.03
C GLN A 41 -10.26 7.15 10.27
N PHE A 42 -10.38 6.10 9.46
CA PHE A 42 -11.59 5.79 8.71
C PHE A 42 -12.78 5.57 9.64
N LYS A 43 -12.61 4.78 10.72
CA LYS A 43 -13.66 4.55 11.72
C LYS A 43 -14.07 5.82 12.48
N LYS A 44 -13.16 6.79 12.62
CA LYS A 44 -13.44 8.09 13.25
C LYS A 44 -14.11 9.08 12.31
N GLY A 45 -14.34 8.72 11.04
CA GLY A 45 -14.83 9.62 10.00
C GLY A 45 -13.79 10.64 9.53
N ASN A 46 -12.52 10.49 9.92
CA ASN A 46 -11.44 11.33 9.45
C ASN A 46 -10.94 10.82 8.09
N TYR A 47 -11.75 11.04 7.06
CA TYR A 47 -11.53 10.47 5.74
C TYR A 47 -10.34 11.10 5.00
N GLU A 48 -9.97 12.36 5.30
CA GLU A 48 -8.76 12.99 4.75
C GLU A 48 -7.50 12.29 5.26
N ALA A 49 -7.41 12.02 6.56
CA ALA A 49 -6.27 11.30 7.12
C ALA A 49 -6.24 9.82 6.68
N ALA A 50 -7.40 9.19 6.53
CA ALA A 50 -7.49 7.84 5.97
C ALA A 50 -7.04 7.82 4.49
N TYR A 51 -7.48 8.79 3.68
CA TYR A 51 -7.05 8.94 2.29
C TYR A 51 -5.54 9.07 2.19
N LYS A 52 -4.93 9.96 3.00
CA LYS A 52 -3.48 10.12 3.04
C LYS A 52 -2.76 8.83 3.44
N ALA A 53 -3.25 8.12 4.46
CA ALA A 53 -2.66 6.85 4.87
C ALA A 53 -2.71 5.79 3.75
N ALA A 54 -3.81 5.72 2.99
CA ALA A 54 -3.92 4.81 1.86
C ALA A 54 -2.94 5.16 0.72
N ILE A 55 -2.76 6.46 0.46
CA ILE A 55 -1.73 6.95 -0.47
C ILE A 55 -0.34 6.55 0.02
N ASP A 56 -0.02 6.72 1.30
CA ASP A 56 1.28 6.36 1.86
C ASP A 56 1.55 4.85 1.74
N LEU A 57 0.53 4.00 1.92
CA LEU A 57 0.65 2.56 1.67
C LEU A 57 1.00 2.24 0.21
N LEU A 58 0.34 2.91 -0.74
CA LEU A 58 0.62 2.75 -2.17
C LEU A 58 1.97 3.32 -2.61
N HIS A 59 2.56 4.24 -1.83
CA HIS A 59 3.95 4.67 -2.04
C HIS A 59 4.95 3.60 -1.61
N ILE A 60 4.64 2.82 -0.57
CA ILE A 60 5.48 1.70 -0.11
C ILE A 60 5.32 0.51 -1.05
N ASP A 61 4.09 0.14 -1.39
CA ASP A 61 3.76 -0.93 -2.33
C ASP A 61 2.67 -0.48 -3.31
N PRO A 62 3.05 -0.01 -4.52
CA PRO A 62 2.10 0.43 -5.54
C PRO A 62 1.19 -0.68 -6.06
N THR A 63 1.54 -1.95 -5.80
CA THR A 63 0.80 -3.10 -6.32
C THR A 63 -0.27 -3.61 -5.37
N ASP A 64 -0.33 -3.08 -4.14
CA ASP A 64 -1.21 -3.58 -3.09
C ASP A 64 -2.70 -3.28 -3.37
N PRO A 65 -3.51 -4.32 -3.68
CA PRO A 65 -4.93 -4.13 -3.94
C PRO A 65 -5.73 -3.75 -2.69
N ILE A 66 -5.22 -4.04 -1.48
CA ILE A 66 -5.87 -3.62 -0.23
C ILE A 66 -5.73 -2.11 -0.06
N ALA A 67 -4.52 -1.57 -0.21
CA ALA A 67 -4.28 -0.13 -0.14
C ALA A 67 -5.04 0.63 -1.24
N TYR A 68 -5.14 0.05 -2.45
CA TYR A 68 -5.96 0.62 -3.52
C TYR A 68 -7.45 0.67 -3.15
N LEU A 69 -8.01 -0.42 -2.63
CA LEU A 69 -9.40 -0.44 -2.17
C LEU A 69 -9.63 0.57 -1.04
N GLN A 70 -8.70 0.68 -0.09
CA GLN A 70 -8.73 1.65 0.99
C GLN A 70 -8.73 3.10 0.47
N LEU A 71 -7.93 3.39 -0.56
CA LEU A 71 -7.91 4.70 -1.20
C LEU A 71 -9.28 5.04 -1.79
N ILE A 72 -9.88 4.12 -2.54
CA ILE A 72 -11.21 4.30 -3.14
C ILE A 72 -12.28 4.51 -2.06
N MET A 73 -12.27 3.73 -0.98
CA MET A 73 -13.21 3.89 0.13
C MET A 73 -13.09 5.28 0.76
N ALA A 74 -11.89 5.74 1.09
CA ALA A 74 -11.69 7.06 1.71
C ALA A 74 -12.04 8.20 0.75
N ALA A 75 -11.64 8.09 -0.52
CA ALA A 75 -11.95 9.07 -1.56
C ALA A 75 -13.45 9.24 -1.79
N ARG A 76 -14.19 8.11 -1.75
CA ARG A 76 -15.64 8.12 -1.91
C ARG A 76 -16.32 8.93 -0.82
N GLU A 77 -15.85 8.79 0.42
CA GLU A 77 -16.41 9.55 1.53
C GLU A 77 -16.14 11.06 1.44
N LEU A 78 -15.01 11.43 0.81
CA LEU A 78 -14.66 12.83 0.51
C LEU A 78 -15.39 13.40 -0.71
N GLY A 79 -16.10 12.57 -1.49
CA GLY A 79 -16.69 12.99 -2.76
C GLY A 79 -15.64 13.29 -3.85
N GLY A 80 -14.47 12.65 -3.77
CA GLY A 80 -13.41 12.79 -4.76
C GLY A 80 -13.77 12.16 -6.11
N ASP A 81 -13.06 12.58 -7.17
CA ASP A 81 -13.21 11.99 -8.50
C ASP A 81 -12.57 10.60 -8.53
N LEU A 82 -13.40 9.58 -8.33
CA LEU A 82 -12.97 8.19 -8.28
C LEU A 82 -12.43 7.68 -9.62
N LYS A 83 -12.82 8.29 -10.76
CA LYS A 83 -12.29 7.90 -12.06
C LYS A 83 -10.84 8.33 -12.20
N VAL A 84 -10.52 9.55 -11.77
CA VAL A 84 -9.13 10.05 -11.76
C VAL A 84 -8.24 9.19 -10.87
N ILE A 85 -8.75 8.72 -9.73
CA ILE A 85 -7.99 7.83 -8.85
C ILE A 85 -7.73 6.49 -9.55
N ARG A 86 -8.77 5.89 -10.14
CA ARG A 86 -8.62 4.65 -10.91
C ARG A 86 -7.56 4.80 -12.00
N ASP A 87 -7.67 5.82 -12.83
CA ASP A 87 -6.76 6.01 -13.98
C ASP A 87 -5.29 6.14 -13.56
N ASN A 88 -5.02 6.67 -12.36
CA ASN A 88 -3.66 6.85 -11.84
C ASN A 88 -3.10 5.60 -11.14
N PHE A 89 -3.94 4.84 -10.42
CA PHE A 89 -3.47 3.76 -9.54
C PHE A 89 -3.78 2.36 -10.07
N GLU A 90 -4.93 2.15 -10.70
CA GLU A 90 -5.40 0.84 -11.18
C GLU A 90 -4.39 0.08 -12.06
N PRO A 91 -3.64 0.72 -12.99
CA PRO A 91 -2.69 0.00 -13.84
C PRO A 91 -1.55 -0.68 -13.08
N TRP A 92 -1.28 -0.26 -11.84
CA TRP A 92 -0.19 -0.78 -11.01
C TRP A 92 -0.65 -1.89 -10.06
N VAL A 93 -1.95 -1.99 -9.81
CA VAL A 93 -2.53 -2.92 -8.83
C VAL A 93 -2.36 -4.36 -9.29
N SER A 94 -1.87 -5.21 -8.40
CA SER A 94 -1.66 -6.62 -8.70
C SER A 94 -2.99 -7.37 -8.90
N GLU A 95 -2.96 -8.33 -9.83
CA GLU A 95 -4.04 -9.29 -10.11
C GLU A 95 -3.50 -10.72 -10.19
N SER A 96 -2.41 -10.99 -9.45
CA SER A 96 -1.67 -12.26 -9.55
C SER A 96 -2.48 -13.48 -9.13
N ASN A 97 -3.48 -13.28 -8.25
CA ASN A 97 -4.34 -14.33 -7.74
C ASN A 97 -5.81 -13.87 -7.63
N LEU A 98 -6.71 -14.84 -7.39
CA LEU A 98 -8.15 -14.60 -7.36
C LEU A 98 -8.55 -13.57 -6.30
N LYS A 99 -7.94 -13.61 -5.11
CA LYS A 99 -8.24 -12.68 -4.03
C LYS A 99 -7.91 -11.24 -4.42
N GLU A 100 -6.79 -11.03 -5.10
CA GLU A 100 -6.39 -9.70 -5.58
C GLU A 100 -7.36 -9.18 -6.65
N LYS A 101 -7.78 -10.04 -7.58
CA LYS A 101 -8.81 -9.71 -8.57
C LYS A 101 -10.15 -9.35 -7.94
N GLU A 102 -10.57 -10.09 -6.91
CA GLU A 102 -11.79 -9.80 -6.16
C GLU A 102 -11.71 -8.46 -5.42
N LEU A 103 -10.57 -8.12 -4.82
CA LEU A 103 -10.37 -6.82 -4.17
C LEU A 103 -10.45 -5.66 -5.17
N LYS A 104 -9.85 -5.82 -6.35
CA LYS A 104 -9.94 -4.83 -7.43
C LYS A 104 -11.37 -4.69 -7.95
N LEU A 105 -12.07 -5.81 -8.16
CA LEU A 105 -13.49 -5.79 -8.56
C LEU A 105 -14.35 -5.05 -7.53
N LEU A 106 -14.10 -5.24 -6.23
CA LEU A 106 -14.79 -4.49 -5.18
C LEU A 106 -14.51 -2.98 -5.28
N ALA A 107 -13.27 -2.59 -5.59
CA ALA A 107 -12.92 -1.20 -5.82
C ALA A 107 -13.68 -0.64 -7.04
N ASP A 108 -13.75 -1.37 -8.14
CA ASP A 108 -14.49 -0.97 -9.35
C ASP A 108 -15.99 -0.82 -9.08
N MET A 109 -16.59 -1.76 -8.35
CA MET A 109 -17.99 -1.65 -7.89
C MET A 109 -18.21 -0.40 -7.03
N LEU A 110 -17.23 0.00 -6.22
CA LEU A 110 -17.30 1.24 -5.44
C LEU A 110 -17.05 2.50 -6.29
N ILE A 111 -16.38 2.41 -7.42
CA ILE A 111 -16.22 3.55 -8.33
C ILE A 111 -17.52 3.78 -9.12
N GLU A 112 -18.17 2.70 -9.54
CA GLU A 112 -19.35 2.76 -10.42
C GLU A 112 -20.66 2.95 -9.67
N SER A 113 -20.76 2.52 -8.42
CA SER A 113 -22.00 2.63 -7.66
C SER A 113 -22.23 4.06 -7.13
N PRO A 114 -23.47 4.58 -7.20
CA PRO A 114 -23.79 5.87 -6.61
C PRO A 114 -23.61 5.84 -5.09
N ARG A 115 -23.10 6.94 -4.51
CA ARG A 115 -23.00 7.09 -3.05
C ARG A 115 -24.41 7.06 -2.47
N VAL A 116 -24.67 6.13 -1.55
CA VAL A 116 -25.92 6.11 -0.80
C VAL A 116 -25.76 7.13 0.32
N GLU A 117 -26.41 8.28 0.19
CA GLU A 117 -26.48 9.25 1.28
C GLU A 117 -27.38 8.69 2.38
N SER A 118 -26.82 8.50 3.58
CA SER A 118 -27.63 8.18 4.76
C SER A 118 -28.43 9.43 5.14
N LYS A 119 -29.76 9.34 5.01
CA LYS A 119 -30.71 10.36 5.48
C LYS A 119 -30.62 10.57 7.00
#